data_AF-A0A7T8HHV9-F1
#
_entry.id   AF-A0A7T8HHV9-F1
#
_cell.length_a   1.000
_cell.length_b   1.000
_cell.length_c   1.000
_cell.angle_alpha   90.00
_cell.angle_beta   90.00
_cell.angle_gamma   90.00
#
_symmetry.space_group_name_H-M   'P 1'
#
loop_
_entity.id
_entity.type
_entity.pdbx_description
1 polymer ?
#
loop_
_entity_poly.entity_id
_entity_poly.type
_entity_poly.pdbx_seq_one_letter_code
_entity_poly.pdbx_strand_id
1 'polypeptide(L)'
;LFLVAKEVEDDLARKDVSKCLSWCHDNKSKLRKMKSTLEFDMRLQEFIEFIKRGQKMDAIKHARKHLAIEDPEQLFTVQRAMALLVFPPNTLLRPYCELLKDSRWGELIQQFRSENYRLYQLSNQSVFTVALQVGLSALKTPNCYRSVKDRNTECPICEPCLKNLARSSPMPTAPTHASYAT
;
A
#
# COMPACT_ATOMS: atom_id res chain seq x y z
N LEU A 1 1.92 0.42 17.72
CA LEU A 1 1.53 0.59 16.31
C LEU A 1 2.52 -0.08 15.35
N PHE A 2 3.73 0.44 15.18
CA PHE A 2 4.70 -0.11 14.23
C PHE A 2 5.13 -1.55 14.51
N LEU A 3 5.26 -1.94 15.78
CA LEU A 3 5.55 -3.33 16.16
C LEU A 3 4.43 -4.29 15.74
N VAL A 4 3.17 -3.93 16.00
CA VAL A 4 2.00 -4.73 15.59
C VAL A 4 1.93 -4.85 14.06
N ALA A 5 2.15 -3.74 13.35
CA ALA A 5 2.17 -3.77 11.89
C ALA A 5 3.29 -4.67 11.35
N LYS A 6 4.49 -4.57 11.91
CA LYS A 6 5.62 -5.43 11.54
C LYS A 6 5.32 -6.92 11.79
N GLU A 7 4.74 -7.25 12.93
CA GLU A 7 4.35 -8.64 13.22
C GLU A 7 3.33 -9.19 12.23
N VAL A 8 2.34 -8.38 11.82
CA VAL A 8 1.36 -8.78 10.81
C VAL A 8 2.04 -9.00 9.45
N GLU A 9 2.97 -8.12 9.06
CA GLU A 9 3.74 -8.29 7.82
C GLU A 9 4.61 -9.55 7.83
N ASP A 10 5.27 -9.84 8.95
CA ASP A 10 6.09 -11.04 9.13
C ASP A 10 5.25 -12.32 9.04
N ASP A 11 4.03 -12.32 9.60
CA ASP A 11 3.09 -13.44 9.50
C ASP A 11 2.59 -13.62 8.06
N LEU A 12 2.23 -12.53 7.37
CA LEU A 12 1.83 -12.58 5.97
C LEU A 12 2.98 -13.09 5.08
N ALA A 13 4.23 -12.73 5.38
CA ALA A 13 5.40 -13.28 4.68
C ALA A 13 5.58 -14.78 4.92
N ARG A 14 5.15 -15.29 6.08
CA ARG A 14 5.05 -16.72 6.39
C ARG A 14 3.77 -17.39 5.86
N LYS A 15 2.97 -16.70 5.06
CA LYS A 15 1.69 -17.16 4.51
C LYS A 15 0.63 -17.43 5.58
N ASP A 16 0.67 -16.68 6.68
CA ASP A 16 -0.33 -16.71 7.74
C ASP A 16 -1.12 -15.40 7.77
N VAL A 17 -2.44 -15.49 7.59
CA VAL A 17 -3.34 -14.33 7.61
C VAL A 17 -3.96 -14.06 8.99
N SER A 18 -3.73 -14.92 9.97
CA SER A 18 -4.48 -14.94 11.24
C SER A 18 -4.39 -13.61 11.98
N LYS A 19 -3.18 -13.04 12.13
CA LYS A 19 -2.99 -11.73 12.75
C LYS A 19 -3.56 -10.60 11.91
N CYS A 20 -3.45 -10.66 10.58
CA CYS A 20 -4.04 -9.65 9.71
C CYS A 20 -5.57 -9.63 9.85
N LEU A 21 -6.21 -10.79 9.94
CA LEU A 21 -7.65 -10.90 10.16
C LEU A 21 -8.07 -10.42 11.54
N SER A 22 -7.29 -10.70 12.58
CA SER A 22 -7.51 -10.11 13.92
C SER A 22 -7.43 -8.59 13.87
N TRP A 23 -6.42 -8.05 13.17
CA TRP A 23 -6.29 -6.62 12.98
C TRP A 23 -7.48 -6.02 12.20
N CYS A 24 -7.98 -6.70 11.17
CA CYS A 24 -9.19 -6.28 10.45
C CYS A 24 -10.41 -6.25 11.36
N HIS A 25 -10.58 -7.25 12.23
CA HIS A 25 -11.66 -7.31 13.21
C HIS A 25 -11.61 -6.13 14.18
N ASP A 26 -10.44 -5.87 14.78
CA ASP A 26 -10.26 -4.79 15.76
C ASP A 26 -10.49 -3.40 15.15
N ASN A 27 -10.27 -3.27 13.84
CA ASN A 27 -10.39 -2.03 13.09
C ASN A 27 -11.64 -1.94 12.19
N LYS A 28 -12.57 -2.91 12.30
CA LYS A 28 -13.69 -3.11 11.36
C LYS A 28 -14.49 -1.84 11.05
N SER A 29 -14.86 -1.08 12.08
CA SER A 29 -15.66 0.15 11.90
C SER A 29 -14.92 1.23 11.10
N LYS A 30 -13.60 1.34 11.25
CA LYS A 30 -12.76 2.29 10.51
C LYS A 30 -12.56 1.82 9.07
N LEU A 31 -12.24 0.54 8.89
CA LEU A 31 -12.06 -0.08 7.57
C LEU A 31 -13.34 0.01 6.72
N ARG A 32 -14.51 -0.17 7.33
CA ARG A 32 -15.80 0.02 6.64
C ARG A 32 -16.00 1.45 6.15
N LYS A 33 -15.66 2.47 6.96
CA LYS A 33 -15.72 3.89 6.54
C LYS A 33 -14.76 4.18 5.40
N MET A 34 -13.60 3.52 5.37
CA MET A 34 -12.59 3.65 4.33
C MET A 34 -12.90 2.85 3.06
N LYS A 35 -13.96 2.03 3.09
CA LYS A 35 -14.32 1.05 2.04
C LYS A 35 -13.15 0.11 1.69
N SER A 36 -12.45 -0.36 2.73
CA SER A 36 -11.32 -1.28 2.57
C SER A 36 -11.77 -2.66 2.10
N THR A 37 -11.06 -3.25 1.13
CA THR A 37 -11.27 -4.64 0.68
C THR A 37 -10.33 -5.63 1.39
N LEU A 38 -9.49 -5.17 2.32
CA LEU A 38 -8.41 -5.98 2.90
C LEU A 38 -8.91 -7.28 3.54
N GLU A 39 -9.99 -7.23 4.33
CA GLU A 39 -10.54 -8.44 4.95
C GLU A 39 -11.00 -9.45 3.90
N PHE A 40 -11.65 -8.97 2.84
CA PHE A 40 -12.06 -9.82 1.71
C PHE A 40 -10.85 -10.48 1.04
N ASP A 41 -9.81 -9.70 0.74
CA ASP A 41 -8.61 -10.20 0.07
C ASP A 41 -7.87 -11.23 0.92
N MET A 42 -7.84 -11.06 2.26
CA MET A 42 -7.32 -12.06 3.20
C MET A 42 -8.14 -13.36 3.16
N ARG A 43 -9.47 -13.28 3.24
CA ARG A 43 -10.35 -14.45 3.18
C ARG A 43 -10.25 -15.17 1.84
N LEU A 44 -10.14 -14.42 0.75
CA LEU A 44 -9.91 -14.98 -0.57
C LEU A 44 -8.57 -15.73 -0.64
N GLN A 45 -7.52 -15.22 0.01
CA GLN A 45 -6.24 -15.91 0.10
C GLN A 45 -6.33 -17.21 0.90
N GLU A 46 -7.04 -17.25 2.03
CA GLU A 46 -7.30 -18.51 2.77
C GLU A 46 -7.98 -19.55 1.88
N PHE A 47 -9.00 -19.13 1.13
CA PHE A 47 -9.68 -20.00 0.18
C PHE A 47 -8.69 -20.60 -0.84
N ILE A 48 -7.85 -19.76 -1.45
CA ILE A 48 -6.84 -20.19 -2.43
C ILE A 48 -5.85 -21.19 -1.80
N GLU A 49 -5.43 -20.96 -0.56
CA GLU A 49 -4.51 -21.87 0.14
C GLU A 49 -5.17 -23.23 0.46
N PHE A 50 -6.47 -23.28 0.78
CA PHE A 50 -7.20 -24.56 0.89
C PHE A 50 -7.19 -25.32 -0.44
N ILE A 51 -7.37 -24.62 -1.56
CA ILE A 51 -7.31 -25.24 -2.90
C ILE A 51 -5.92 -25.78 -3.19
N LYS A 52 -4.85 -25.02 -2.90
CA LYS A 52 -3.46 -25.45 -3.09
C LYS A 52 -3.11 -26.69 -2.27
N ARG A 53 -3.72 -26.85 -1.08
CA ARG A 53 -3.59 -28.04 -0.22
C ARG A 53 -4.49 -29.21 -0.62
N GLY A 54 -5.33 -29.06 -1.65
CA GLY A 54 -6.29 -30.07 -2.08
C GLY A 54 -7.51 -30.21 -1.17
N GLN A 55 -7.69 -29.34 -0.17
CA GLN A 55 -8.77 -29.37 0.81
C GLN A 55 -10.04 -28.70 0.26
N LYS A 56 -10.58 -29.21 -0.85
CA LYS A 56 -11.71 -28.59 -1.57
C LYS A 56 -12.98 -28.43 -0.72
N MET A 57 -13.28 -29.40 0.13
CA MET A 57 -14.46 -29.34 1.00
C MET A 57 -14.34 -28.23 2.05
N ASP A 58 -13.16 -28.01 2.60
CA ASP A 58 -12.90 -26.94 3.55
C ASP A 58 -12.91 -25.58 2.86
N ALA A 59 -12.38 -25.50 1.63
CA ALA A 59 -12.48 -24.30 0.78
C ALA A 59 -13.95 -23.89 0.55
N ILE A 60 -14.83 -24.85 0.22
CA ILE A 60 -16.26 -24.58 0.00
C ILE A 60 -16.94 -24.10 1.29
N LYS A 61 -16.66 -24.76 2.43
CA LYS A 61 -17.20 -24.34 3.74
C LYS A 61 -16.75 -22.92 4.10
N HIS A 62 -15.46 -22.62 3.87
CA HIS A 62 -14.89 -21.30 4.12
C HIS A 62 -15.53 -20.23 3.22
N ALA A 63 -15.63 -20.48 1.92
CA ALA A 63 -16.25 -19.57 0.96
C ALA A 63 -17.69 -19.24 1.34
N ARG A 64 -18.50 -20.23 1.70
CA ARG A 64 -19.89 -20.01 2.14
C ARG A 64 -19.99 -19.14 3.40
N LYS A 65 -19.02 -19.26 4.31
CA LYS A 65 -19.03 -18.54 5.59
C LYS A 65 -18.50 -17.12 5.48
N HIS A 66 -17.48 -16.90 4.66
CA HIS A 66 -16.69 -15.66 4.66
C HIS A 66 -16.70 -14.90 3.33
N LEU A 67 -17.09 -15.53 2.22
CA LEU A 67 -17.13 -14.93 0.88
C LEU A 67 -18.56 -14.79 0.34
N ALA A 68 -19.57 -15.00 1.19
CA ALA A 68 -20.97 -14.69 0.87
C ALA A 68 -21.15 -13.16 0.90
N ILE A 69 -21.00 -12.53 -0.26
CA ILE A 69 -20.89 -11.08 -0.42
C ILE A 69 -21.95 -10.59 -1.40
N GLU A 70 -22.54 -9.43 -1.10
CA GLU A 70 -23.55 -8.76 -1.93
C GLU A 70 -22.94 -7.82 -2.98
N ASP A 71 -21.68 -7.42 -2.81
CA ASP A 71 -20.96 -6.54 -3.72
C ASP A 71 -20.66 -7.21 -5.08
N PRO A 72 -21.09 -6.65 -6.23
CA PRO A 72 -20.94 -7.26 -7.55
C PRO A 72 -19.47 -7.45 -8.00
N GLU A 73 -18.57 -6.52 -7.65
CA GLU A 73 -17.17 -6.59 -8.07
C GLU A 73 -16.43 -7.72 -7.32
N GLN A 74 -16.70 -7.84 -6.02
CA GLN A 74 -16.19 -8.95 -5.20
C GLN A 74 -16.80 -10.28 -5.63
N LEU A 75 -18.09 -10.31 -6.01
CA LEU A 75 -18.75 -11.51 -6.49
C LEU A 75 -18.09 -12.09 -7.75
N PHE A 76 -17.72 -11.25 -8.72
CA PHE A 76 -16.99 -11.70 -9.91
C PHE A 76 -15.65 -12.34 -9.55
N THR A 77 -14.95 -11.75 -8.58
CA THR A 77 -13.68 -12.29 -8.08
C THR A 77 -13.87 -13.63 -7.37
N VAL A 78 -14.92 -13.79 -6.57
CA VAL A 78 -15.29 -15.06 -5.92
C VAL A 78 -15.63 -16.12 -6.96
N GLN A 79 -16.46 -15.81 -7.96
CA GLN A 79 -16.80 -16.75 -9.04
C GLN A 79 -15.56 -17.24 -9.79
N ARG A 80 -14.63 -16.32 -10.09
CA ARG A 80 -13.36 -16.66 -10.72
C ARG A 80 -12.49 -17.55 -9.83
N ALA A 81 -12.46 -17.32 -8.52
CA ALA A 81 -11.76 -18.18 -7.57
C ALA A 81 -12.45 -19.56 -7.44
N MET A 82 -13.78 -19.62 -7.50
CA MET A 82 -14.52 -20.89 -7.45
C MET A 82 -14.19 -21.82 -8.62
N ALA A 83 -13.80 -21.29 -9.78
CA ALA A 83 -13.31 -22.10 -10.89
C ALA A 83 -12.06 -22.92 -10.52
N LEU A 84 -11.26 -22.48 -9.53
CA LEU A 84 -10.10 -23.23 -9.01
C LEU A 84 -10.51 -24.54 -8.30
N LEU A 85 -11.79 -24.75 -7.98
CA LEU A 85 -12.28 -26.05 -7.50
C LEU A 85 -12.26 -27.11 -8.62
N VAL A 86 -12.41 -26.69 -9.87
CA VAL A 86 -12.46 -27.56 -11.05
C VAL A 86 -11.06 -27.75 -11.63
N PHE A 87 -10.31 -26.67 -11.77
CA PHE A 87 -8.97 -26.70 -12.34
C PHE A 87 -7.90 -27.11 -11.30
N PRO A 88 -6.90 -27.94 -11.67
CA PRO A 88 -5.82 -28.31 -10.77
C PRO A 88 -4.94 -27.09 -10.39
N PRO A 89 -4.24 -27.10 -9.25
CA PRO A 89 -3.39 -25.99 -8.82
C PRO A 89 -2.16 -25.77 -9.74
N ASN A 90 -1.86 -26.70 -10.65
CA ASN A 90 -0.79 -26.57 -11.66
C ASN A 90 -1.31 -26.04 -13.01
N THR A 91 -2.49 -25.45 -13.03
CA THR A 91 -3.11 -24.94 -14.26
C THR A 91 -2.34 -23.74 -14.81
N LEU A 92 -2.04 -23.75 -16.12
CA LEU A 92 -1.39 -22.64 -16.84
C LEU A 92 -2.40 -21.66 -17.47
N LEU A 93 -3.70 -21.98 -17.42
CA LEU A 93 -4.77 -21.14 -17.95
C LEU A 93 -4.87 -19.82 -17.17
N ARG A 94 -4.70 -18.71 -17.87
CA ARG A 94 -5.08 -17.38 -17.36
C ARG A 94 -6.60 -17.26 -17.42
N PRO A 95 -7.25 -16.63 -16.42
CA PRO A 95 -6.67 -15.86 -15.29
C PRO A 95 -6.35 -16.69 -14.02
N TYR A 96 -6.60 -18.00 -14.02
CA TYR A 96 -6.54 -18.85 -12.83
C TYR A 96 -5.12 -19.05 -12.29
N CYS A 97 -4.14 -19.14 -13.19
CA CYS A 97 -2.74 -19.29 -12.79
C CYS A 97 -2.22 -18.07 -12.00
N GLU A 98 -2.75 -16.86 -12.23
CA GLU A 98 -2.34 -15.65 -11.50
C GLU A 98 -2.81 -15.67 -10.05
N LEU A 99 -4.01 -16.20 -9.78
CA LEU A 99 -4.53 -16.33 -8.41
C LEU A 99 -3.69 -17.27 -7.54
N LEU A 100 -3.00 -18.24 -8.15
CA LEU A 100 -2.23 -19.26 -7.45
C LEU A 100 -0.77 -18.85 -7.16
N LYS A 101 -0.29 -17.75 -7.78
CA LYS A 101 1.10 -17.29 -7.65
C LYS A 101 1.40 -16.82 -6.24
N ASP A 102 2.61 -17.15 -5.78
CA ASP A 102 3.12 -16.70 -4.48
C ASP A 102 3.40 -15.18 -4.45
N SER A 103 3.54 -14.51 -5.61
CA SER A 103 3.70 -13.05 -5.70
C SER A 103 2.55 -12.28 -5.06
N ARG A 104 1.36 -12.88 -5.00
CA ARG A 104 0.17 -12.30 -4.37
C ARG A 104 0.39 -11.97 -2.89
N TRP A 105 1.21 -12.75 -2.17
CA TRP A 105 1.53 -12.44 -0.77
C TRP A 105 2.24 -11.10 -0.62
N GLY A 106 3.12 -10.73 -1.57
CA GLY A 106 3.75 -9.41 -1.60
C GLY A 106 2.74 -8.28 -1.79
N GLU A 107 1.76 -8.48 -2.68
CA GLU A 107 0.67 -7.53 -2.92
C GLU A 107 -0.21 -7.36 -1.67
N LEU A 108 -0.53 -8.46 -0.99
CA LEU A 108 -1.30 -8.45 0.25
C LEU A 108 -0.58 -7.73 1.39
N ILE A 109 0.72 -7.93 1.54
CA ILE A 109 1.55 -7.19 2.50
C ILE A 109 1.53 -5.69 2.19
N GLN A 110 1.67 -5.32 0.92
CA GLN A 110 1.63 -3.92 0.50
C GLN A 110 0.23 -3.30 0.72
N GLN A 111 -0.83 -4.05 0.47
CA GLN A 111 -2.20 -3.63 0.74
C GLN A 111 -2.42 -3.40 2.24
N PHE A 112 -1.99 -4.34 3.10
CA PHE A 112 -2.04 -4.18 4.55
C PHE A 112 -1.29 -2.91 5.00
N ARG A 113 -0.06 -2.68 4.50
CA ARG A 113 0.72 -1.47 4.78
C ARG A 113 -0.04 -0.19 4.44
N SER A 114 -0.59 -0.14 3.23
CA SER A 114 -1.38 1.00 2.74
C SER A 114 -2.60 1.26 3.63
N GLU A 115 -3.33 0.21 3.98
CA GLU A 115 -4.54 0.32 4.81
C GLU A 115 -4.20 0.71 6.26
N ASN A 116 -3.12 0.17 6.82
CA ASN A 116 -2.62 0.53 8.14
C ASN A 116 -2.20 2.00 8.18
N TYR A 117 -1.43 2.48 7.20
CA TYR A 117 -1.05 3.90 7.14
C TYR A 117 -2.25 4.81 6.95
N ARG A 118 -3.18 4.45 6.06
CA ARG A 118 -4.42 5.21 5.85
C ARG A 118 -5.28 5.28 7.11
N LEU A 119 -5.37 4.19 7.87
CA LEU A 119 -6.15 4.12 9.10
C LEU A 119 -5.59 5.01 10.22
N TYR A 120 -4.27 5.09 10.34
CA TYR A 120 -3.59 5.92 11.33
C TYR A 120 -3.18 7.31 10.80
N GLN A 121 -3.64 7.68 9.60
CA GLN A 121 -3.32 8.95 8.94
C GLN A 121 -1.80 9.18 8.81
N LEU A 122 -1.05 8.10 8.68
CA LEU A 122 0.38 8.15 8.43
C LEU A 122 0.62 8.37 6.95
N SER A 123 1.63 9.19 6.63
CA SER A 123 2.08 9.32 5.26
C SER A 123 2.73 8.02 4.80
N ASN A 124 2.46 7.62 3.55
CA ASN A 124 3.23 6.57 2.88
C ASN A 124 4.68 7.00 2.60
N GLN A 125 5.00 8.30 2.75
CA GLN A 125 6.35 8.82 2.67
C GLN A 125 7.01 8.83 4.04
N SER A 126 8.29 8.51 4.08
CA SER A 126 9.04 8.55 5.34
C SER A 126 9.09 9.99 5.88
N VAL A 127 8.95 10.14 7.20
CA VAL A 127 9.08 11.45 7.87
C VAL A 127 10.44 12.07 7.56
N PHE A 128 11.50 11.25 7.42
CA PHE A 128 12.81 11.69 6.98
C PHE A 128 12.78 12.31 5.58
N THR A 129 12.14 11.66 4.61
CA THR A 129 12.01 12.18 3.23
C THR A 129 11.30 13.52 3.23
N VAL A 130 10.20 13.64 3.99
CA VAL A 130 9.43 14.89 4.08
C VAL A 130 10.27 15.98 4.75
N ALA A 131 10.91 15.69 5.89
CA ALA A 131 11.76 16.65 6.60
C ALA A 131 12.96 17.09 5.76
N LEU A 132 13.59 16.15 5.05
CA LEU A 132 14.68 16.42 4.11
C LEU A 132 14.19 17.31 2.97
N GLN A 133 13.05 17.02 2.35
CA GLN A 133 12.47 17.85 1.29
C GLN A 133 12.16 19.27 1.77
N VAL A 134 11.57 19.41 2.96
CA VAL A 134 11.30 20.71 3.58
C VAL A 134 12.60 21.47 3.85
N GLY A 135 13.60 20.82 4.43
CA GLY A 135 14.92 21.41 4.65
C GLY A 135 15.61 21.84 3.35
N LEU A 136 15.57 20.99 2.32
CA LEU A 136 16.09 21.31 1.00
C LEU A 136 15.35 22.50 0.37
N SER A 137 14.03 22.59 0.54
CA SER A 137 13.24 23.73 0.07
C SER A 137 13.53 25.03 0.82
N ALA A 138 13.80 24.98 2.12
CA ALA A 138 14.19 26.14 2.91
C ALA A 138 15.54 26.74 2.48
N LEU A 139 16.43 25.90 1.94
CA LEU A 139 17.75 26.29 1.44
C LEU A 139 17.75 26.71 -0.05
N LYS A 140 16.62 26.58 -0.76
CA LYS A 140 16.51 27.02 -2.15
C LYS A 140 16.62 28.53 -2.24
N THR A 141 17.46 28.98 -3.14
CA THR A 141 17.59 30.39 -3.52
C THR A 141 17.26 30.59 -5.00
N PRO A 142 16.94 31.81 -5.44
CA PRO A 142 16.73 32.11 -6.87
C PRO A 142 17.90 31.70 -7.76
N ASN A 143 19.13 31.72 -7.23
CA ASN A 143 20.33 31.28 -7.95
C ASN A 143 20.32 29.79 -8.30
N CYS A 144 19.54 28.96 -7.59
CA CYS A 144 19.39 27.53 -7.88
C CYS A 144 18.64 27.25 -9.21
N TYR A 145 17.94 28.25 -9.75
CA TYR A 145 17.18 28.18 -11.00
C TYR A 145 17.92 28.78 -12.20
N ARG A 146 19.03 29.50 -11.97
CA ARG A 146 19.84 30.09 -13.05
C ARG A 146 20.61 29.02 -13.85
N SER A 147 21.17 29.42 -14.99
CA SER A 147 22.02 28.56 -15.81
C SER A 147 23.16 27.97 -14.97
N VAL A 148 23.63 26.77 -15.32
CA VAL A 148 24.69 26.05 -14.56
C VAL A 148 25.95 26.91 -14.37
N LYS A 149 26.21 27.83 -15.31
CA LYS A 149 27.33 28.77 -15.27
C LYS A 149 27.25 29.83 -14.17
N ASP A 150 26.04 30.13 -13.68
CA ASP A 150 25.78 31.19 -12.70
C ASP A 150 25.45 30.63 -11.30
N ARG A 151 25.61 29.31 -11.10
CA ARG A 151 25.33 28.64 -9.83
C ARG A 151 26.58 28.63 -8.96
N ASN A 152 26.39 28.76 -7.65
CA ASN A 152 27.45 28.48 -6.70
C ASN A 152 27.75 26.97 -6.72
N THR A 153 29.00 26.61 -7.00
CA THR A 153 29.50 25.22 -6.98
C THR A 153 29.46 24.60 -5.60
N GLU A 154 29.43 25.40 -4.53
CA GLU A 154 29.32 24.92 -3.15
C GLU A 154 27.87 24.85 -2.64
N CYS A 155 26.88 25.08 -3.51
CA CYS A 155 25.48 25.02 -3.10
C CYS A 155 25.03 23.55 -2.91
N PRO A 156 24.70 23.11 -1.69
CA PRO A 156 24.33 21.72 -1.44
C PRO A 156 23.02 21.32 -2.15
N ILE A 157 22.16 22.29 -2.51
CA ILE A 157 20.90 22.05 -3.22
C ILE A 157 21.11 21.86 -4.73
N CYS A 158 22.18 22.43 -5.28
CA CYS A 158 22.49 22.31 -6.70
C CYS A 158 23.19 20.98 -7.04
N GLU A 159 23.65 20.25 -6.02
CA GLU A 159 24.25 18.93 -6.17
C GLU A 159 23.26 17.93 -6.80
N PRO A 160 23.66 17.13 -7.81
CA PRO A 160 22.72 16.30 -8.58
C PRO A 160 21.85 15.37 -7.74
N CYS A 161 22.43 14.77 -6.69
CA CYS A 161 21.75 13.83 -5.80
C CYS A 161 20.61 14.50 -5.00
N LEU A 162 20.84 15.70 -4.48
CA LEU A 162 19.87 16.44 -3.65
C LEU A 162 18.87 17.23 -4.50
N LYS A 163 19.30 17.67 -5.69
CA LYS A 163 18.45 18.38 -6.65
C LYS A 163 17.22 17.55 -7.03
N ASN A 164 17.35 16.24 -7.22
CA ASN A 164 16.24 15.36 -7.59
C ASN A 164 15.18 15.27 -6.50
N LEU A 165 15.59 15.21 -5.23
CA LEU A 165 14.70 15.21 -4.06
C LEU A 165 13.98 16.56 -3.90
N ALA A 166 14.65 17.66 -4.27
CA ALA A 166 14.13 19.01 -4.18
C ALA A 166 13.18 19.39 -5.33
N ARG A 167 13.08 18.63 -6.43
CA ARG A 167 12.26 19.00 -7.62
C ARG A 167 10.77 19.09 -7.33
N SER A 168 10.25 18.27 -6.41
CA SER A 168 8.82 18.18 -6.11
C SER A 168 8.28 19.27 -5.19
N SER A 169 9.15 20.11 -4.62
CA SER A 169 8.74 21.10 -3.62
C SER A 169 8.76 22.53 -4.16
N PRO A 170 7.72 23.35 -3.91
CA PRO A 170 7.71 24.76 -4.26
C PRO A 170 8.79 25.54 -3.49
N MET A 171 9.16 26.73 -3.99
CA MET A 171 9.96 27.67 -3.22
C MET A 171 9.15 28.20 -2.02
N PRO A 172 9.80 28.54 -0.90
CA PRO A 172 9.17 29.38 0.12
C PRO A 172 8.78 30.71 -0.54
N THR A 173 7.49 31.03 -0.57
CA THR A 173 7.05 32.39 -0.94
C THR A 173 7.55 33.35 0.13
N ALA A 174 8.29 34.38 -0.26
CA ALA A 174 8.66 35.45 0.64
C ALA A 174 7.39 36.03 1.31
N PRO A 175 7.41 36.39 2.60
CA PRO A 175 6.31 37.15 3.19
C PRO A 175 6.17 38.43 2.36
N THR A 176 5.02 38.60 1.71
CA THR A 176 4.65 39.86 1.10
C THR A 176 4.64 40.90 2.20
N HIS A 177 5.64 41.79 2.22
CA HIS A 177 5.54 43.04 2.96
C HIS A 177 4.26 43.72 2.47
N ALA A 178 3.24 43.77 3.34
CA ALA A 178 2.09 44.62 3.14
C ALA A 178 2.61 46.06 3.12
N SER A 179 2.81 46.60 1.92
CA SER A 179 3.06 48.01 1.70
C SER A 179 1.80 48.77 2.13
N TYR A 180 1.89 49.38 3.31
CA TYR A 180 0.98 50.44 3.73
C TYR A 180 1.03 51.57 2.69
N ALA A 181 -0.08 51.79 2.01
CA ALA A 181 -0.28 52.96 1.17
C ALA A 181 -0.75 54.13 2.05
N THR A 182 0.03 55.21 2.04
CA THR A 182 -0.43 56.58 2.30
C THR A 182 -0.45 57.32 0.98
#